data_AF-A0A1G1PTH0-F1
#
_entry.id   AF-A0A1G1PTH0-F1
#
_cell.length_a   1.000
_cell.length_b   1.000
_cell.length_c   1.000
_cell.angle_alpha   90.00
_cell.angle_beta   90.00
_cell.angle_gamma   90.00
#
_symmetry.space_group_name_H-M   'P 1'
#
loop_
_entity.id
_entity.type
_entity.pdbx_description
1 polymer ?
#
loop_
_entity_poly.entity_id
_entity_poly.type
_entity_poly.pdbx_seq_one_letter_code
_entity_poly.pdbx_strand_id
1 'polypeptide(L)'
;MKPFKVILILVLSLLLANCRSAPSFNFGAYSEAERLYEKKEYQKAIAKYEEHLREHLEGHLAVIARYYMAKSYEALGQGNEAGKIYRQIVKDEPKLIWANFARARLDELAKESSHPLPPNTLR
;
A
#
# COMPACT_ATOMS: atom_id res chain seq x y z
N MET A 1 18.32 -54.29 -14.41
CA MET A 1 18.45 -52.83 -14.20
C MET A 1 17.59 -52.46 -13.00
N LYS A 2 18.18 -51.89 -11.94
CA LYS A 2 17.56 -51.80 -10.60
C LYS A 2 16.45 -50.72 -10.56
N PRO A 3 15.21 -51.03 -10.14
CA PRO A 3 14.07 -50.09 -10.14
C PRO A 3 14.26 -48.89 -9.20
N PHE A 4 15.25 -48.96 -8.31
CA PHE A 4 15.63 -47.91 -7.37
C PHE A 4 16.02 -46.59 -8.05
N LYS A 5 16.64 -46.64 -9.25
CA LYS A 5 17.01 -45.43 -10.00
C LYS A 5 15.79 -44.71 -10.60
N VAL A 6 14.75 -45.45 -10.97
CA VAL A 6 13.53 -44.89 -11.59
C VAL A 6 12.67 -44.19 -10.54
N ILE A 7 12.57 -44.77 -9.35
CA ILE A 7 11.86 -44.17 -8.20
C ILE A 7 12.57 -42.89 -7.74
N LEU A 8 13.92 -42.89 -7.72
CA LEU A 8 14.70 -41.71 -7.35
C LEU A 8 14.52 -40.54 -8.33
N ILE A 9 14.39 -40.83 -9.64
CA ILE A 9 14.13 -39.81 -10.67
C ILE A 9 12.71 -39.23 -10.55
N LEU A 10 11.71 -40.07 -10.23
CA LEU A 10 10.32 -39.62 -10.07
C LEU A 10 10.12 -38.73 -8.84
N VAL A 11 10.79 -39.04 -7.72
CA VAL A 11 10.74 -38.22 -6.50
C VAL A 11 11.46 -36.87 -6.69
N LEU A 12 12.56 -36.84 -7.44
CA LEU A 12 13.28 -35.61 -7.77
C LEU A 12 12.46 -34.66 -8.66
N SER A 13 11.62 -35.24 -9.54
CA SER A 13 10.71 -34.50 -10.42
C SER A 13 9.57 -33.82 -9.63
N LEU A 14 9.11 -34.47 -8.55
CA LEU A 14 8.05 -33.94 -7.68
C LEU A 14 8.54 -32.79 -6.79
N LEU A 15 9.83 -32.79 -6.43
CA LEU A 15 10.45 -31.73 -5.62
C LEU A 15 10.59 -30.40 -6.37
N LEU A 16 10.75 -30.44 -7.70
CA LEU A 16 10.88 -29.23 -8.54
C LEU A 16 9.53 -28.60 -8.91
N ALA A 17 8.42 -29.32 -8.77
CA ALA A 17 7.07 -28.79 -8.99
C ALA A 17 6.57 -27.90 -7.83
N ASN A 18 7.24 -27.96 -6.67
CA ASN A 18 7.02 -27.07 -5.53
C ASN A 18 8.06 -25.95 -5.49
N CYS A 19 8.48 -25.45 -6.66
CA CYS A 19 9.01 -24.09 -6.74
C CYS A 19 7.82 -23.14 -6.47
N ARG A 20 7.40 -23.07 -5.21
CA ARG A 20 6.54 -22.02 -4.70
C ARG A 20 7.34 -20.76 -4.93
N SER A 21 6.96 -20.05 -5.99
CA SER A 21 7.56 -18.80 -6.47
C SER A 21 8.24 -18.10 -5.30
N ALA A 22 9.58 -18.08 -5.30
CA ALA A 22 10.31 -17.27 -4.34
C ALA A 22 9.67 -15.88 -4.40
N PRO A 23 9.15 -15.33 -3.28
CA PRO A 23 8.51 -14.03 -3.33
C PRO A 23 9.56 -13.05 -3.85
N SER A 24 9.36 -12.57 -5.08
CA SER A 24 10.16 -11.50 -5.63
C SER A 24 9.95 -10.33 -4.68
N PHE A 25 10.99 -9.94 -3.96
CA PHE A 25 10.95 -8.79 -3.06
C PHE A 25 10.82 -7.54 -3.93
N ASN A 26 9.59 -7.20 -4.34
CA ASN A 26 9.32 -6.22 -5.38
C ASN A 26 9.16 -4.82 -4.75
N PHE A 27 10.29 -4.23 -4.36
CA PHE A 27 10.34 -2.80 -4.02
C PHE A 27 9.94 -1.88 -5.20
N GLY A 28 9.92 -2.42 -6.43
CA GLY A 28 9.60 -1.66 -7.63
C GLY A 28 8.22 -1.01 -7.60
N ALA A 29 7.22 -1.67 -7.01
CA ALA A 29 5.87 -1.12 -6.92
C ALA A 29 5.82 0.12 -6.00
N TYR A 30 6.51 0.11 -4.86
CA TYR A 30 6.58 1.26 -3.96
C TYR A 30 7.30 2.45 -4.60
N SER A 31 8.50 2.23 -5.14
CA SER A 31 9.29 3.32 -5.75
C SER A 31 8.58 3.92 -6.96
N GLU A 32 7.87 3.11 -7.74
CA GLU A 32 7.05 3.61 -8.84
C GLU A 32 5.85 4.42 -8.34
N ALA A 33 5.20 3.97 -7.26
CA ALA A 33 4.12 4.72 -6.63
C ALA A 33 4.58 6.10 -6.14
N GLU A 34 5.75 6.18 -5.53
CA GLU A 34 6.36 7.44 -5.05
C GLU A 34 6.65 8.39 -6.21
N ARG A 35 7.25 7.90 -7.30
CA ARG A 35 7.48 8.69 -8.52
C ARG A 35 6.18 9.21 -9.13
N LEU A 36 5.13 8.39 -9.15
CA LEU A 36 3.80 8.79 -9.63
C LEU A 36 3.15 9.82 -8.71
N TYR A 37 3.31 9.68 -7.39
CA TYR A 37 2.86 10.63 -6.39
C TYR A 37 3.52 12.01 -6.59
N GLU A 38 4.85 12.04 -6.77
CA GLU A 38 5.61 13.27 -7.05
C GLU A 38 5.15 13.96 -8.33
N LYS A 39 4.79 13.17 -9.35
CA LYS A 39 4.19 13.65 -10.61
C LYS A 39 2.73 14.07 -10.50
N LYS A 40 2.13 13.98 -9.30
CA LYS A 40 0.71 14.23 -9.04
C LYS A 40 -0.24 13.30 -9.80
N GLU A 41 0.26 12.15 -10.26
CA GLU A 41 -0.53 11.11 -10.91
C GLU A 41 -1.19 10.21 -9.85
N TYR A 42 -1.98 10.82 -8.96
CA TYR A 42 -2.44 10.21 -7.71
C TYR A 42 -3.21 8.90 -7.89
N GLN A 43 -4.06 8.81 -8.91
CA GLN A 43 -4.80 7.56 -9.19
C GLN A 43 -3.87 6.40 -9.54
N LYS A 44 -2.80 6.66 -10.30
CA LYS A 44 -1.80 5.63 -10.62
C LYS A 44 -0.92 5.30 -9.43
N ALA A 45 -0.58 6.31 -8.62
CA ALA A 45 0.16 6.13 -7.37
C ALA A 45 -0.60 5.20 -6.42
N ILE A 46 -1.92 5.39 -6.24
CA ILE A 46 -2.78 4.51 -5.43
C ILE A 46 -2.68 3.07 -5.92
N ALA A 47 -2.88 2.82 -7.21
CA ALA A 47 -2.83 1.47 -7.77
C ALA A 47 -1.48 0.77 -7.51
N LYS A 48 -0.38 1.53 -7.53
CA LYS A 48 0.96 1.01 -7.25
C LYS A 48 1.24 0.82 -5.76
N TYR A 49 0.70 1.68 -4.89
CA TYR A 49 0.73 1.44 -3.45
C TYR A 49 -0.10 0.21 -3.07
N GLU A 50 -1.28 0.01 -3.65
CA GLU A 50 -2.10 -1.19 -3.46
C GLU A 50 -1.36 -2.45 -3.93
N GLU A 51 -0.66 -2.38 -5.07
CA GLU A 51 0.20 -3.46 -5.56
C GLU A 51 1.28 -3.84 -4.56
N HIS A 52 2.01 -2.85 -4.04
CA HIS A 52 3.01 -3.07 -3.00
C HIS A 52 2.39 -3.71 -1.75
N LEU A 53 1.22 -3.22 -1.31
CA LEU A 53 0.57 -3.67 -0.09
C LEU A 53 -0.01 -5.10 -0.20
N ARG A 54 -0.31 -5.61 -1.40
CA ARG A 54 -0.74 -7.01 -1.57
C ARG A 54 0.35 -8.01 -1.19
N GLU A 55 1.61 -7.66 -1.41
CA GLU A 55 2.77 -8.52 -1.14
C GLU A 55 3.42 -8.19 0.22
N HIS A 56 3.27 -6.94 0.67
CA HIS A 56 3.90 -6.40 1.87
C HIS A 56 2.85 -5.71 2.76
N LEU A 57 2.10 -6.50 3.53
CA LEU A 57 0.99 -6.01 4.35
C LEU A 57 1.43 -5.31 5.65
N GLU A 58 2.64 -5.60 6.14
CA GLU A 58 3.12 -5.19 7.46
C GLU A 58 4.52 -4.55 7.41
N GLY A 59 4.90 -3.93 8.53
CA GLY A 59 6.20 -3.27 8.68
C GLY A 59 6.20 -1.82 8.23
N HIS A 60 7.30 -1.12 8.51
CA HIS A 60 7.36 0.33 8.38
C HIS A 60 7.07 0.81 6.94
N LEU A 61 7.56 0.10 5.92
CA LEU A 61 7.33 0.46 4.53
C LEU A 61 5.85 0.32 4.12
N ALA A 62 5.15 -0.71 4.61
CA ALA A 62 3.72 -0.85 4.40
C ALA A 62 2.94 0.31 5.04
N VAL A 63 3.36 0.79 6.21
CA VAL A 63 2.75 1.96 6.86
C VAL A 63 2.97 3.23 6.05
N ILE A 64 4.18 3.41 5.53
CA ILE A 64 4.53 4.54 4.66
C ILE A 64 3.68 4.50 3.38
N ALA A 65 3.58 3.33 2.73
CA ALA A 65 2.76 3.13 1.54
C ALA A 65 1.28 3.44 1.81
N ARG A 66 0.70 2.94 2.91
CA ARG A 66 -0.67 3.27 3.33
C ARG A 66 -0.85 4.78 3.54
N TYR A 67 0.13 5.45 4.16
CA TYR A 67 0.06 6.89 4.41
C TYR A 67 0.04 7.69 3.11
N TYR A 68 0.94 7.40 2.17
CA TYR A 68 0.97 8.10 0.89
C TYR A 68 -0.20 7.74 -0.01
N MET A 69 -0.71 6.51 0.04
CA MET A 69 -1.97 6.13 -0.61
C MET A 69 -3.13 6.98 -0.09
N ALA A 70 -3.23 7.19 1.23
CA ALA A 70 -4.23 8.08 1.82
C ALA A 70 -4.04 9.54 1.38
N LYS A 71 -2.79 10.04 1.31
CA LYS A 71 -2.48 11.38 0.79
C LYS A 71 -2.92 11.53 -0.68
N SER A 72 -2.73 10.49 -1.50
CA SER A 72 -3.23 10.47 -2.88
C SER A 72 -4.75 10.56 -2.94
N TYR A 73 -5.47 9.84 -2.07
CA TYR A 73 -6.93 9.96 -1.96
C TYR A 73 -7.36 11.38 -1.58
N GLU A 74 -6.71 12.02 -0.61
CA GLU A 74 -6.99 13.43 -0.26
C GLU A 74 -6.80 14.36 -1.47
N ALA A 75 -5.69 14.19 -2.20
CA ALA A 75 -5.39 15.03 -3.35
C ALA A 75 -6.39 14.88 -4.51
N LEU A 76 -7.13 13.76 -4.54
CA LEU A 76 -8.26 13.51 -5.44
C LEU A 76 -9.61 13.99 -4.88
N GLY A 77 -9.63 14.65 -3.72
CA GLY A 77 -10.85 15.07 -3.04
C GLY A 77 -11.62 13.93 -2.35
N GLN A 78 -11.03 12.75 -2.25
CA GLN A 78 -11.64 11.54 -1.70
C GLN A 78 -11.33 11.41 -0.20
N GLY A 79 -11.67 12.45 0.57
CA GLY A 79 -11.36 12.55 2.01
C GLY A 79 -11.93 11.41 2.86
N ASN A 80 -13.05 10.80 2.46
CA ASN A 80 -13.63 9.64 3.15
C ASN A 80 -12.71 8.42 3.08
N GLU A 81 -12.15 8.10 1.92
CA GLU A 81 -11.24 6.96 1.74
C GLU A 81 -9.89 7.22 2.43
N ALA A 82 -9.36 8.43 2.28
CA ALA A 82 -8.16 8.86 3.00
C ALA A 82 -8.33 8.70 4.51
N GLY A 83 -9.44 9.19 5.06
CA GLY A 83 -9.75 9.09 6.48
C GLY A 83 -9.86 7.65 6.99
N LYS A 84 -10.40 6.72 6.19
CA LYS A 84 -10.43 5.29 6.57
C LYS A 84 -9.02 4.75 6.74
N ILE A 85 -8.14 5.01 5.79
CA ILE A 85 -6.75 4.52 5.81
C ILE A 85 -5.96 5.16 6.95
N TYR A 86 -6.08 6.47 7.18
CA TYR A 86 -5.41 7.12 8.31
C TYR A 86 -5.86 6.55 9.66
N ARG A 87 -7.16 6.31 9.86
CA ARG A 87 -7.67 5.68 11.09
C ARG A 87 -7.07 4.29 11.28
N GLN A 88 -6.92 3.53 10.20
CA GLN A 88 -6.29 2.22 10.24
C GLN A 88 -4.81 2.31 10.66
N ILE A 89 -4.04 3.25 10.09
CA ILE A 89 -2.64 3.47 10.50
C ILE A 89 -2.54 3.80 12.00
N VAL A 90 -3.39 4.70 12.50
CA VAL A 90 -3.39 5.08 13.92
C VAL A 90 -3.75 3.91 14.83
N LYS A 91 -4.66 3.04 14.38
CA LYS A 91 -5.10 1.86 15.14
C LYS A 91 -4.04 0.77 15.16
N ASP A 92 -3.50 0.43 14.00
CA ASP A 92 -2.62 -0.72 13.81
C ASP A 92 -1.20 -0.41 14.29
N GLU A 93 -0.73 0.83 14.11
CA GLU A 93 0.68 1.21 14.27
C GLU A 93 0.88 2.49 15.11
N PRO A 94 0.26 2.61 16.30
CA PRO A 94 0.13 3.87 17.04
C PRO A 94 1.46 4.50 17.49
N LYS A 95 2.54 3.71 17.54
CA LYS A 95 3.87 4.14 18.01
C LYS A 95 4.75 4.71 16.90
N LEU A 96 4.41 4.46 15.63
CA LEU A 96 5.19 4.94 14.50
C LEU A 96 4.92 6.43 14.25
N ILE A 97 5.93 7.16 13.79
CA ILE A 97 5.80 8.58 13.47
C ILE A 97 4.68 8.85 12.44
N TRP A 98 4.45 7.91 11.52
CA TRP A 98 3.37 7.96 10.54
C TRP A 98 1.97 7.93 11.14
N ALA A 99 1.77 7.32 12.32
CA ALA A 99 0.50 7.42 13.03
C ALA A 99 0.25 8.84 13.58
N ASN A 100 1.30 9.56 13.97
CA ASN A 100 1.15 10.96 14.37
C ASN A 100 0.80 11.85 13.17
N PHE A 101 1.44 11.64 12.03
CA PHE A 101 1.07 12.34 10.79
C PHE A 101 -0.36 12.00 10.34
N ALA A 102 -0.75 10.73 10.40
CA ALA A 102 -2.10 10.29 10.08
C ALA A 102 -3.15 10.93 11.01
N ARG A 103 -2.86 11.05 12.31
CA ARG A 103 -3.74 11.74 13.27
C ARG A 103 -3.92 13.22 12.92
N ALA A 104 -2.83 13.92 12.63
CA ALA A 104 -2.89 15.32 12.22
C ALA A 104 -3.75 15.51 10.97
N ARG A 105 -3.61 14.63 9.95
CA ARG A 105 -4.43 14.67 8.74
C ARG A 105 -5.92 14.40 9.02
N LEU A 106 -6.24 13.49 9.94
CA LEU A 106 -7.62 13.24 10.35
C LEU A 106 -8.27 14.47 10.99
N ASP A 107 -7.53 15.18 11.85
CA ASP A 107 -8.01 16.40 12.50
C ASP A 107 -8.28 17.52 11.46
N GLU A 108 -7.45 17.61 10.42
CA GLU A 108 -7.63 18.55 9.31
C GLU A 108 -8.85 18.21 8.46
N LEU A 109 -9.02 16.94 8.07
CA LEU A 109 -10.20 16.47 7.34
C LEU A 109 -11.50 16.70 8.11
N ALA A 110 -11.48 16.60 9.44
CA ALA A 110 -12.64 16.91 10.28
C ALA A 110 -12.97 18.42 10.31
N LYS A 111 -11.96 19.29 10.24
CA LYS A 111 -12.16 20.75 10.16
C LYS A 111 -12.72 21.17 8.81
N GLU A 112 -12.19 20.60 7.72
CA GLU A 112 -12.64 20.87 6.35
C GLU A 112 -14.10 20.44 6.15
N SER A 113 -14.51 19.31 6.73
CA SER A 113 -15.90 18.84 6.66
C SER A 113 -16.87 19.63 7.54
N SER A 114 -16.39 20.28 8.62
CA SER A 114 -17.21 21.13 9.49
C SER A 114 -17.30 22.59 9.04
N HIS A 115 -16.42 23.04 8.14
CA HIS A 115 -16.48 24.35 7.50
C HIS A 115 -16.80 24.17 6.02
N PRO A 116 -18.09 24.03 5.63
CA PRO A 116 -18.44 23.94 4.22
C PRO A 116 -17.89 25.16 3.50
N LEU A 117 -16.99 24.94 2.54
CA LEU A 117 -16.48 26.01 1.69
C LEU A 117 -17.68 26.75 1.09
N PRO A 118 -17.68 28.10 1.05
CA PRO A 118 -18.67 28.81 0.26
C PRO A 118 -18.65 28.23 -1.17
N PRO A 119 -19.81 27.98 -1.80
CA PRO A 119 -19.85 27.43 -3.15
C PRO A 119 -18.94 28.26 -4.04
N ASN A 120 -17.92 27.58 -4.58
CA ASN A 120 -16.79 28.17 -5.28
C ASN A 120 -17.25 29.27 -6.25
N THR A 121 -16.84 30.51 -5.96
CA THR A 121 -16.82 31.61 -6.92
C THR A 121 -15.76 31.31 -7.98
N LEU A 122 -16.11 30.44 -8.91
CA LEU A 122 -15.39 30.29 -10.17
C LEU A 122 -15.58 31.60 -10.96
N ARG A 123 -14.53 32.41 -11.00
CA ARG A 123 -14.37 33.50 -11.97
C ARG A 123 -13.14 33.23 -12.80
#